data_AF-A0A419JMY1-F1
#
_entry.id   AF-A0A419JMY1-F1
#
_cell.length_a   1.000
_cell.length_b   1.000
_cell.length_c   1.000
_cell.angle_alpha   90.00
_cell.angle_beta   90.00
_cell.angle_gamma   90.00
#
_symmetry.space_group_name_H-M   'P 1'
#
loop_
_entity.id
_entity.type
_entity.pdbx_description
1 polymer ?
#
loop_
_entity_poly.entity_id
_entity_poly.type
_entity_poly.pdbx_seq_one_letter_code
_entity_poly.pdbx_strand_id
1 'polypeptide(L)'
;MKTGTNMNTKKEDTPPMADIPTITPEMVEETKIEILKRRAGRQAPPLKDIADATCSVCGSHAVSFTNDLVFEVVLAGEQIVIPNLIGLRCSNCGDFAFDADSSNIIDSCVHDLLWRYALSAGVYCEDLLSDGHSHDLGGWW
;
A
#
# COMPACT_ATOMS: atom_id res chain seq x y z
N MET A 1 36.09 67.10 35.83
CA MET A 1 36.46 65.73 36.26
C MET A 1 35.23 64.84 36.11
N LYS A 2 35.45 63.62 35.62
CA LYS A 2 34.51 62.55 35.20
C LYS A 2 33.42 62.29 36.27
N THR A 3 32.17 62.00 35.94
CA THR A 3 31.60 60.72 35.45
C THR A 3 30.16 60.98 34.97
N GLY A 4 29.52 60.31 34.01
CA GLY A 4 29.67 58.97 33.44
C GLY A 4 28.27 58.37 33.30
N THR A 5 27.50 58.78 32.28
CA THR A 5 26.19 58.19 31.95
C THR A 5 26.39 56.79 31.37
N ASN A 6 26.12 55.76 32.16
CA ASN A 6 26.15 54.36 31.73
C ASN A 6 24.81 54.00 31.05
N MET A 7 24.83 53.87 29.72
CA MET A 7 23.72 53.30 28.96
C MET A 7 23.82 51.77 29.00
N ASN A 8 22.82 51.12 29.62
CA ASN A 8 22.61 49.68 29.53
C ASN A 8 22.21 49.31 28.09
N THR A 9 23.18 48.97 27.25
CA THR A 9 22.93 48.31 25.97
C THR A 9 22.92 46.80 26.19
N LYS A 10 21.71 46.26 26.36
CA LYS A 10 21.42 44.82 26.33
C LYS A 10 21.92 44.28 24.98
N LYS A 11 22.97 43.45 25.00
CA LYS A 11 23.38 42.68 23.82
C LYS A 11 22.32 41.62 23.59
N GLU A 12 21.60 41.77 22.49
CA GLU A 12 20.69 40.76 21.97
C GLU A 12 21.56 39.73 21.23
N ASP A 13 21.66 38.53 21.78
CA ASP A 13 22.31 37.38 21.14
C ASP A 13 21.46 36.95 19.94
N THR A 14 21.86 37.36 18.73
CA THR A 14 21.34 36.81 17.49
C THR A 14 21.81 35.35 17.38
N PRO A 15 20.90 34.36 17.26
CA PRO A 15 21.33 32.98 17.06
C PRO A 15 22.10 32.88 15.72
N PRO A 16 23.20 32.12 15.66
CA PRO A 16 23.94 31.93 14.42
C PRO A 16 22.99 31.37 13.36
N MET A 17 22.92 32.03 12.20
CA MET A 17 22.15 31.53 11.06
C MET A 17 22.65 30.11 10.76
N ALA A 18 21.77 29.13 10.92
CA ALA A 18 22.08 27.75 10.53
C ALA A 18 22.48 27.75 9.05
N ASP A 19 23.59 27.08 8.74
CA ASP A 19 24.02 26.85 7.36
C ASP A 19 22.90 26.10 6.63
N ILE A 20 22.09 26.83 5.86
CA ILE A 20 21.10 26.23 4.98
C ILE A 20 21.90 25.60 3.83
N PRO A 21 21.92 24.26 3.69
CA PRO A 21 22.69 23.62 2.65
C PRO A 21 22.21 24.14 1.29
N THR A 22 23.12 24.77 0.56
CA THR A 22 22.84 25.31 -0.76
C THR A 22 22.90 24.14 -1.75
N ILE A 23 21.73 23.71 -2.21
CA ILE A 23 21.64 22.67 -3.24
C ILE A 23 22.11 23.29 -4.56
N THR A 24 23.17 22.73 -5.14
CA THR A 24 23.68 23.17 -6.44
C THR A 24 22.82 22.61 -7.58
N PRO A 25 22.79 23.27 -8.75
CA PRO A 25 22.06 22.75 -9.92
C PRO A 25 22.50 21.35 -10.36
N GLU A 26 23.77 21.00 -10.12
CA GLU A 26 24.34 19.68 -10.42
C GLU A 26 23.74 18.59 -9.52
N MET A 27 23.62 18.84 -8.21
CA MET A 27 22.97 17.92 -7.28
C MET A 27 21.49 17.68 -7.62
N VAL A 28 20.81 18.70 -8.14
CA VAL A 28 19.41 18.57 -8.62
C VAL A 28 19.35 17.66 -9.83
N GLU A 29 20.28 17.79 -10.77
CA GLU A 29 20.29 16.98 -11.99
C GLU A 29 20.64 15.52 -11.71
N GLU A 30 21.62 15.26 -10.84
CA GLU A 30 21.91 13.92 -10.34
C GLU A 30 20.70 13.27 -9.67
N THR A 31 20.00 14.04 -8.84
CA THR A 31 18.77 13.59 -8.17
C THR A 31 17.67 13.26 -9.18
N LYS A 32 17.48 14.08 -10.23
CA LYS A 32 16.51 13.78 -11.29
C LYS A 32 16.86 12.50 -12.04
N ILE A 33 18.13 12.31 -12.38
CA ILE A 33 18.61 11.10 -13.06
C ILE A 33 18.34 9.87 -12.18
N GLU A 34 18.58 9.97 -10.88
CA GLU A 34 18.32 8.89 -9.93
C GLU A 34 16.82 8.59 -9.80
N ILE A 35 15.97 9.62 -9.72
CA ILE A 35 14.51 9.47 -9.71
C ILE A 35 14.02 8.81 -11.01
N LEU A 36 14.55 9.22 -12.16
CA LEU A 36 14.20 8.65 -13.46
C LEU A 36 14.62 7.17 -13.55
N LYS A 37 15.82 6.81 -13.10
CA LYS A 37 16.27 5.41 -13.02
C LYS A 37 15.35 4.56 -12.14
N ARG A 38 14.93 5.08 -10.98
CA ARG A 38 13.97 4.39 -10.09
C ARG A 38 12.56 4.28 -10.69
N ARG A 39 12.16 5.19 -11.60
CA ARG A 39 10.86 5.15 -12.27
C ARG A 39 10.86 4.28 -13.53
N ALA A 40 11.99 4.17 -14.23
CA ALA A 40 12.14 3.37 -15.45
C ALA A 40 11.93 1.87 -15.24
N GLY A 41 12.11 1.37 -14.01
CA GLY A 41 11.85 -0.03 -13.64
C GLY A 41 10.43 -0.33 -13.17
N ARG A 42 9.55 0.67 -13.01
CA ARG A 42 8.14 0.41 -12.72
C ARG A 42 7.46 -0.01 -14.02
N GLN A 43 7.34 -1.32 -14.21
CA GLN A 43 6.52 -1.87 -15.26
C GLN A 43 5.14 -1.20 -15.20
N ALA A 44 4.69 -0.77 -16.38
CA ALA A 44 3.29 -0.52 -16.64
C ALA A 44 2.44 -1.62 -15.97
N PRO A 45 1.40 -1.28 -15.19
CA PRO A 45 0.50 -2.30 -14.67
C PRO A 45 -0.06 -3.13 -15.83
N PRO A 46 -0.25 -4.45 -15.67
CA PRO A 46 -0.69 -5.37 -16.74
C PRO A 46 -1.99 -4.97 -17.44
N LEU A 47 -2.78 -4.08 -16.83
CA LEU A 47 -4.16 -3.74 -17.22
C LEU A 47 -4.29 -2.33 -17.82
N LYS A 48 -3.19 -1.72 -18.28
CA LYS A 48 -3.14 -0.32 -18.73
C LYS A 48 -4.07 0.03 -19.90
N ASP A 49 -4.64 -0.96 -20.58
CA ASP A 49 -5.50 -0.77 -21.75
C ASP A 49 -6.98 -1.13 -21.50
N ILE A 50 -7.39 -1.40 -20.25
CA ILE A 50 -8.82 -1.57 -19.92
C ILE A 50 -9.45 -0.19 -19.73
N ALA A 51 -9.95 0.35 -20.84
CA ALA A 51 -10.91 1.44 -20.88
C ALA A 51 -12.21 0.93 -21.52
N ASP A 52 -13.35 1.40 -21.02
CA ASP A 52 -14.68 1.14 -21.58
C ASP A 52 -15.13 -0.34 -21.58
N ALA A 53 -14.54 -1.17 -20.70
CA ALA A 53 -15.06 -2.52 -20.47
C ALA A 53 -16.45 -2.46 -19.83
N THR A 54 -17.28 -3.44 -20.18
CA THR A 54 -18.64 -3.58 -19.64
C THR A 54 -18.57 -4.02 -18.18
N CYS A 55 -19.19 -3.24 -17.29
CA CYS A 55 -19.38 -3.63 -15.90
C CYS A 55 -20.36 -4.82 -15.82
N SER A 56 -19.95 -5.92 -15.18
CA SER A 56 -20.79 -7.09 -14.96
C SER A 56 -22.01 -6.82 -14.06
N VAL A 57 -21.96 -5.78 -13.22
CA VAL A 57 -23.02 -5.42 -12.28
C VAL A 57 -24.07 -4.50 -12.89
N CYS A 58 -23.67 -3.43 -13.59
CA CYS A 58 -24.61 -2.44 -14.13
C CYS A 58 -24.69 -2.38 -15.66
N GLY A 59 -23.87 -3.16 -16.37
CA GLY A 59 -23.88 -3.22 -17.84
C GLY A 59 -23.28 -2.00 -18.55
N SER A 60 -22.81 -0.97 -17.81
CA SER A 60 -22.23 0.23 -18.42
C SER A 60 -20.79 0.00 -18.87
N HIS A 61 -20.39 0.59 -19.99
CA HIS A 61 -19.01 0.70 -20.47
C HIS A 61 -18.25 1.79 -19.72
N ALA A 62 -18.07 1.60 -18.42
CA ALA A 62 -17.56 2.63 -17.51
C ALA A 62 -16.50 2.08 -16.54
N VAL A 63 -15.96 0.90 -16.85
CA VAL A 63 -14.90 0.25 -16.07
C VAL A 63 -13.55 0.77 -16.51
N SER A 64 -12.75 1.20 -15.53
CA SER A 64 -11.39 1.68 -15.72
C SER A 64 -10.45 1.00 -14.75
N PHE A 65 -9.20 0.83 -15.16
CA PHE A 65 -8.12 0.46 -14.26
C PHE A 65 -7.84 1.55 -13.22
N THR A 66 -7.58 1.15 -11.97
CA THR A 66 -7.16 2.05 -10.90
C THR A 66 -6.16 1.38 -9.94
N ASN A 67 -5.39 2.20 -9.21
CA ASN A 67 -4.32 1.79 -8.29
C ASN A 67 -4.46 2.38 -6.89
N ASP A 68 -5.67 2.82 -6.54
CA ASP A 68 -6.01 3.49 -5.29
C ASP A 68 -7.15 2.78 -4.53
N LEU A 69 -7.37 1.48 -4.83
CA LEU A 69 -8.40 0.72 -4.12
C LEU A 69 -7.98 0.46 -2.68
N VAL A 70 -8.98 0.36 -1.81
CA VAL A 70 -8.81 0.05 -0.40
C VAL A 70 -9.65 -1.18 -0.09
N PHE A 71 -9.01 -2.21 0.47
CA PHE A 71 -9.72 -3.34 1.06
C PHE A 71 -9.90 -3.06 2.55
N GLU A 72 -11.16 -3.04 2.99
CA GLU A 72 -11.52 -2.82 4.39
C GLU A 72 -12.51 -3.90 4.84
N VAL A 73 -12.17 -4.63 5.91
CA VAL A 73 -13.03 -5.65 6.50
C VAL A 73 -12.76 -5.77 7.99
N VAL A 74 -13.77 -6.17 8.76
CA VAL A 74 -13.61 -6.56 10.17
C VAL A 74 -13.64 -8.08 10.25
N LEU A 75 -12.53 -8.70 10.65
CA LEU A 75 -12.42 -10.14 10.85
C LEU A 75 -11.96 -10.42 12.28
N ALA A 76 -12.62 -11.37 12.96
CA ALA A 76 -12.29 -11.75 14.33
C ALA A 76 -12.24 -10.58 15.34
N GLY A 77 -12.96 -9.49 15.08
CA GLY A 77 -12.94 -8.27 15.91
C GLY A 77 -11.77 -7.33 15.63
N GLU A 78 -10.87 -7.68 14.70
CA GLU A 78 -9.81 -6.80 14.21
C GLU A 78 -10.22 -6.16 12.87
N GLN A 79 -9.90 -4.87 12.71
CA GLN A 79 -10.14 -4.14 11.46
C GLN A 79 -8.90 -4.25 10.57
N ILE A 80 -9.09 -4.73 9.35
CA ILE A 80 -8.08 -4.85 8.32
C ILE A 80 -8.32 -3.72 7.32
N VAL A 81 -7.29 -2.91 7.08
CA VAL A 81 -7.30 -1.87 6.05
C VAL A 81 -6.06 -2.02 5.20
N ILE A 82 -6.22 -2.38 3.93
CA ILE A 82 -5.13 -2.52 2.96
C ILE A 82 -5.34 -1.47 1.86
N PRO A 83 -4.63 -0.33 1.91
CA PRO A 83 -4.74 0.72 0.91
C PRO A 83 -3.82 0.48 -0.29
N ASN A 84 -4.00 1.29 -1.33
CA ASN A 84 -3.16 1.32 -2.54
C ASN A 84 -3.15 0.00 -3.33
N LEU A 85 -4.29 -0.68 -3.35
CA LEU A 85 -4.49 -1.89 -4.13
C LEU A 85 -4.85 -1.54 -5.58
N ILE A 86 -4.55 -2.48 -6.45
CA ILE A 86 -4.70 -2.36 -7.89
C ILE A 86 -5.90 -3.18 -8.36
N GLY A 87 -6.64 -2.65 -9.33
CA GLY A 87 -7.78 -3.36 -9.87
C GLY A 87 -8.59 -2.57 -10.89
N LEU A 88 -9.85 -2.97 -11.03
CA LEU A 88 -10.85 -2.35 -11.88
C LEU A 88 -11.90 -1.66 -11.02
N ARG A 89 -12.35 -0.48 -11.45
CA ARG A 89 -13.44 0.25 -10.81
C ARG A 89 -14.42 0.74 -11.87
N CYS A 90 -15.71 0.50 -11.64
CA CYS A 90 -16.77 1.08 -12.44
C CYS A 90 -17.10 2.49 -11.94
N SER A 91 -16.96 3.49 -12.79
CA SER A 91 -17.32 4.88 -12.45
C SER A 91 -18.83 5.12 -12.39
N ASN A 92 -19.65 4.23 -12.97
CA ASN A 92 -21.11 4.35 -12.96
C ASN A 92 -21.76 3.82 -11.68
N CYS A 93 -21.47 2.58 -11.28
CA CYS A 93 -22.06 1.97 -10.08
C CYS A 93 -21.12 1.93 -8.86
N GLY A 94 -19.84 2.26 -9.04
CA GLY A 94 -18.84 2.22 -7.97
C GLY A 94 -18.30 0.83 -7.64
N ASP A 95 -18.79 -0.22 -8.29
CA ASP A 95 -18.31 -1.59 -8.10
C ASP A 95 -16.84 -1.74 -8.52
N PHE A 96 -16.13 -2.66 -7.87
CA PHE A 96 -14.69 -2.84 -8.08
C PHE A 96 -14.26 -4.30 -7.95
N ALA A 97 -13.14 -4.63 -8.58
CA ALA A 97 -12.49 -5.93 -8.47
C ALA A 97 -10.98 -5.73 -8.37
N PHE A 98 -10.32 -6.51 -7.53
CA PHE A 98 -8.87 -6.48 -7.38
C PHE A 98 -8.19 -7.29 -8.50
N ASP A 99 -6.97 -6.90 -8.87
CA ASP A 99 -6.13 -7.73 -9.73
C ASP A 99 -5.58 -8.95 -8.96
N ALA A 100 -4.90 -9.86 -9.68
CA ALA A 100 -4.40 -11.09 -9.09
C ALA A 100 -3.38 -10.83 -7.97
N ASP A 101 -2.46 -9.87 -8.16
CA ASP A 101 -1.42 -9.54 -7.19
C ASP A 101 -2.03 -8.93 -5.92
N SER A 102 -2.96 -7.99 -6.06
CA SER A 102 -3.68 -7.40 -4.94
C SER A 102 -4.54 -8.42 -4.21
N SER A 103 -5.18 -9.35 -4.95
CA SER A 103 -5.96 -10.44 -4.36
C SER A 103 -5.09 -11.38 -3.54
N ASN A 104 -3.88 -11.71 -4.01
CA ASN A 104 -2.92 -12.53 -3.25
C ASN A 104 -2.46 -11.84 -1.96
N ILE A 105 -2.26 -10.52 -2.00
CA ILE A 105 -1.94 -9.71 -0.81
C ILE A 105 -3.10 -9.76 0.19
N ILE A 106 -4.34 -9.56 -0.27
CA ILE A 106 -5.54 -9.66 0.57
C ILE A 106 -5.63 -11.05 1.21
N ASP A 107 -5.54 -12.11 0.40
CA ASP A 107 -5.68 -13.49 0.86
C ASP A 107 -4.63 -13.84 1.91
N SER A 108 -3.37 -13.47 1.67
CA SER A 108 -2.28 -13.70 2.64
C SER A 108 -2.52 -12.97 3.97
N CYS A 109 -3.01 -11.73 3.91
CA CYS A 109 -3.29 -10.94 5.11
C CYS A 109 -4.48 -11.50 5.90
N VAL A 110 -5.54 -11.89 5.20
CA VAL A 110 -6.72 -12.52 5.80
C VAL A 110 -6.36 -13.87 6.40
N HIS A 111 -5.58 -14.69 5.70
CA HIS A 111 -5.13 -15.99 6.18
C HIS A 111 -4.28 -15.89 7.45
N ASP A 112 -3.31 -14.96 7.50
CA ASP A 112 -2.48 -14.73 8.70
C ASP A 112 -3.34 -14.37 9.92
N LEU A 113 -4.34 -13.51 9.74
CA LEU A 113 -5.22 -13.10 10.82
C LEU A 113 -6.15 -14.22 11.28
N LEU A 114 -6.70 -14.99 10.33
CA LEU A 114 -7.48 -16.18 10.66
C LEU A 114 -6.63 -17.21 11.41
N TRP A 115 -5.37 -17.39 11.01
CA TRP A 115 -4.43 -18.27 11.70
C TRP A 115 -4.17 -17.81 13.14
N ARG A 116 -3.89 -16.51 13.33
CA ARG A 116 -3.70 -15.92 14.65
C ARG A 116 -4.95 -16.04 15.52
N TYR A 117 -6.13 -15.85 14.93
CA TYR A 117 -7.39 -16.05 15.62
C TYR A 117 -7.58 -17.51 16.05
N ALA A 118 -7.38 -18.47 15.14
CA ALA A 118 -7.48 -19.90 15.44
C ALA A 118 -6.55 -20.31 16.58
N LEU A 119 -5.29 -19.86 16.55
CA LEU A 119 -4.33 -20.07 17.65
C LEU A 119 -4.84 -19.46 18.97
N SER A 120 -5.36 -18.24 18.94
CA SER A 120 -5.89 -17.59 20.15
C SER A 120 -7.14 -18.26 20.71
N ALA A 121 -7.95 -18.88 19.85
CA ALA A 121 -9.16 -19.62 20.20
C ALA A 121 -8.86 -21.08 20.63
N GLY A 122 -7.60 -21.51 20.60
CA GLY A 122 -7.21 -22.89 20.90
C GLY A 122 -7.65 -23.90 19.84
N VAL A 123 -7.96 -23.43 18.63
CA VAL A 123 -8.26 -24.28 17.47
C VAL A 123 -6.93 -24.67 16.84
N TYR A 124 -6.39 -25.80 17.26
CA TYR A 124 -5.22 -26.41 16.63
C TYR A 124 -5.67 -27.35 15.52
N CYS A 125 -5.06 -27.23 14.34
CA CYS A 125 -5.20 -28.24 13.30
C CYS A 125 -4.45 -29.52 13.72
N GLU A 126 -5.04 -30.35 14.58
CA GLU A 126 -4.61 -31.74 14.77
C GLU A 126 -5.42 -32.68 13.87
N ASP A 127 -5.43 -32.51 12.54
CA ASP A 127 -6.14 -33.45 11.64
C ASP A 127 -5.59 -33.51 10.19
N LEU A 128 -4.30 -33.22 9.96
CA LEU A 128 -3.66 -33.46 8.63
C LEU A 128 -2.43 -34.38 8.67
N LEU A 129 -2.29 -35.17 9.73
CA LEU A 129 -1.20 -36.14 9.90
C LEU A 129 -1.71 -37.50 10.44
N SER A 130 -2.84 -37.97 9.92
CA SER A 130 -3.33 -39.36 9.90
C SER A 130 -4.52 -39.33 8.93
N ASP A 131 -4.44 -39.78 7.69
CA ASP A 131 -4.13 -41.16 7.30
C ASP A 131 -3.48 -41.22 5.93
N GLY A 132 -2.27 -41.78 5.91
CA GLY A 132 -1.84 -42.58 4.77
C GLY A 132 -2.69 -43.85 4.72
N HIS A 133 -3.80 -43.82 3.99
CA HIS A 133 -4.40 -45.03 3.44
C HIS A 133 -4.71 -44.83 1.96
N SER A 134 -3.79 -45.37 1.16
CA SER A 134 -3.99 -45.72 -0.24
C SER A 134 -5.22 -46.61 -0.36
N HIS A 135 -6.35 -46.04 -0.76
CA HIS A 135 -7.37 -46.78 -1.50
C HIS A 135 -7.57 -46.09 -2.85
N ASP A 136 -6.87 -46.67 -3.83
CA ASP A 136 -7.40 -46.92 -5.17
C ASP A 136 -8.92 -47.05 -5.13
N LEU A 137 -9.64 -46.27 -5.95
CA LEU A 137 -10.87 -46.65 -6.65
C LEU A 137 -11.39 -45.47 -7.47
N GLY A 138 -11.27 -45.60 -8.79
CA GLY A 138 -12.34 -45.33 -9.76
C GLY A 138 -12.75 -43.87 -9.99
N GLY A 139 -12.58 -43.41 -11.24
CA GLY A 139 -13.20 -42.17 -11.72
C GLY A 139 -14.73 -42.22 -11.69
N TRP A 140 -15.33 -41.18 -12.27
CA TRP A 140 -16.55 -41.17 -13.10
C TRP A 140 -16.91 -39.69 -13.36
N TRP A 141 -16.87 -39.32 -14.65
CA TRP A 141 -17.49 -38.19 -15.37
C TRP A 141 -17.30 -36.75 -14.88
#